data_AF-A0A974NFR1-F1
#
_entry.id   AF-A0A974NFR1-F1
#
_cell.length_a   1.000
_cell.length_b   1.000
_cell.length_c   1.000
_cell.angle_alpha   90.00
_cell.angle_beta   90.00
_cell.angle_gamma   90.00
#
_symmetry.space_group_name_H-M   'P 1'
#
loop_
_entity.id
_entity.type
_entity.pdbx_description
1 polymer ?
#
loop_
_entity_poly.entity_id
_entity_poly.type
_entity_poly.pdbx_seq_one_letter_code
_entity_poly.pdbx_strand_id
1 'polypeptide(L)'
;MTKPSKSPRFIPLSPVSQGNSDNVLYYDANAPIDAIYECASARLQAILNLLDILHDFKSSSPNNTAVLSVVASYLLNDANTLFERLSSITLDYEKEDK
;
A
#
# COMPACT_ATOMS: atom_id res chain seq x y z
N MET A 1 -31.64 -19.05 2.52
CA MET A 1 -31.16 -17.83 1.84
C MET A 1 -30.07 -17.20 2.70
N THR A 2 -28.81 -17.54 2.42
CA THR A 2 -27.64 -16.90 3.05
C THR A 2 -27.43 -15.55 2.37
N LYS A 3 -27.56 -14.46 3.12
CA LYS A 3 -27.28 -13.10 2.60
C LYS A 3 -25.82 -13.05 2.12
N PRO A 4 -25.51 -12.43 0.97
CA PRO A 4 -24.13 -12.13 0.63
C PRO A 4 -23.59 -11.17 1.69
N SER A 5 -22.57 -11.61 2.42
CA SER A 5 -21.76 -10.75 3.30
C SER A 5 -21.17 -9.67 2.41
N LYS A 6 -21.71 -8.45 2.45
CA LYS A 6 -21.14 -7.32 1.72
C LYS A 6 -19.74 -7.10 2.27
N SER A 7 -18.72 -7.35 1.46
CA SER A 7 -17.33 -7.01 1.79
C SER A 7 -17.27 -5.54 2.19
N PRO A 8 -16.50 -5.19 3.24
CA PRO A 8 -16.39 -3.81 3.69
C PRO A 8 -15.84 -2.93 2.55
N ARG A 9 -16.50 -1.79 2.31
CA ARG A 9 -16.11 -0.83 1.25
C ARG A 9 -14.72 -0.26 1.51
N PHE A 10 -14.43 0.10 2.75
CA PHE A 10 -13.13 0.64 3.14
C PHE A 10 -12.34 -0.45 3.87
N ILE A 11 -11.21 -0.81 3.29
CA ILE A 11 -10.34 -1.88 3.82
C ILE A 11 -9.08 -1.22 4.37
N PRO A 12 -8.68 -1.51 5.62
CA PRO A 12 -7.48 -0.91 6.20
C PRO A 12 -6.24 -1.35 5.41
N LEU A 13 -5.28 -0.45 5.27
CA LEU A 13 -3.95 -0.79 4.80
C LEU A 13 -3.21 -1.63 5.87
N SER A 14 -2.05 -2.19 5.52
CA SER A 14 -1.26 -3.06 6.41
C SER A 14 -1.13 -2.46 7.82
N PRO A 15 -1.43 -3.20 8.90
CA PRO A 15 -1.22 -2.71 10.27
C PRO A 15 0.23 -2.25 10.51
N VAL A 16 1.20 -2.86 9.82
CA VAL A 16 2.62 -2.52 9.92
C VAL A 16 2.90 -1.10 9.40
N SER A 17 2.18 -0.64 8.37
CA SER A 17 2.35 0.70 7.82
C SER A 17 1.66 1.80 8.62
N GLN A 18 0.78 1.44 9.56
CA GLN A 18 0.08 2.41 10.41
C GLN A 18 0.91 2.85 11.63
N GLY A 19 1.96 2.11 11.97
CA GLY A 19 2.75 2.35 13.18
C GLY A 19 1.90 2.33 14.44
N ASN A 20 2.15 3.24 15.38
CA ASN A 20 1.36 3.42 16.60
C ASN A 20 0.31 4.55 16.46
N SER A 21 -0.16 4.82 15.23
CA SER A 21 -1.13 5.89 14.97
C SER A 21 -2.54 5.47 15.41
N ASP A 22 -3.24 6.38 16.11
CA ASP A 22 -4.68 6.23 16.39
C ASP A 22 -5.54 6.37 15.13
N ASN A 23 -4.98 6.98 14.07
CA ASN A 23 -5.62 7.12 12.77
C ASN A 23 -5.17 6.00 11.82
N VAL A 24 -6.13 5.22 11.32
CA VAL A 24 -5.91 4.12 10.36
C VAL A 24 -6.22 4.60 8.95
N LEU A 25 -5.32 4.32 8.02
CA LEU A 25 -5.51 4.56 6.59
C LEU A 25 -6.28 3.39 5.96
N TYR A 26 -7.24 3.73 5.12
CA TYR A 26 -8.07 2.78 4.38
C TYR A 26 -7.97 3.03 2.88
N TYR A 27 -8.13 1.98 2.08
CA TYR A 27 -8.42 2.11 0.65
C TYR A 27 -9.89 1.78 0.36
N ASP A 28 -10.47 2.42 -0.65
CA ASP A 28 -11.83 2.09 -1.14
C ASP A 28 -11.74 0.88 -2.07
N ALA A 29 -12.26 -0.25 -1.63
CA ALA A 29 -12.29 -1.49 -2.40
C ALA A 29 -13.24 -1.44 -3.61
N ASN A 30 -14.10 -0.42 -3.68
CA ASN A 30 -14.95 -0.14 -4.84
C ASN A 30 -14.34 0.93 -5.77
N ALA A 31 -13.12 1.40 -5.49
CA ALA A 31 -12.41 2.27 -6.42
C ALA A 31 -12.14 1.53 -7.75
N PRO A 32 -12.09 2.26 -8.88
CA PRO A 32 -11.64 1.70 -10.15
C PRO A 32 -10.27 1.00 -10.03
N ILE A 33 -10.09 -0.13 -10.73
CA ILE A 33 -8.88 -0.97 -10.63
C ILE A 33 -7.63 -0.20 -11.05
N ASP A 34 -7.73 0.60 -12.11
CA ASP A 34 -6.71 1.54 -12.57
C ASP A 34 -6.33 2.55 -11.48
N ALA A 35 -7.31 3.11 -10.77
CA ALA A 35 -7.03 4.01 -9.65
C ALA A 35 -6.29 3.31 -8.51
N ILE A 36 -6.64 2.06 -8.17
CA ILE A 36 -5.91 1.27 -7.17
C ILE A 36 -4.47 1.00 -7.62
N TYR A 37 -4.28 0.64 -8.89
CA TYR A 37 -2.97 0.40 -9.50
C TYR A 37 -2.09 1.66 -9.53
N GLU A 38 -2.64 2.79 -9.96
CA GLU A 38 -1.95 4.08 -9.93
C GLU A 38 -1.54 4.47 -8.51
N CYS A 39 -2.43 4.25 -7.54
CA CYS A 39 -2.17 4.55 -6.13
C CYS A 39 -1.04 3.67 -5.55
N ALA A 40 -0.99 2.40 -5.94
CA ALA A 40 0.09 1.48 -5.55
C ALA A 40 1.42 1.89 -6.21
N SER A 41 1.38 2.20 -7.51
CA SER A 41 2.55 2.62 -8.29
C SER A 41 3.13 3.95 -7.81
N ALA A 42 2.29 4.92 -7.47
CA ALA A 42 2.72 6.20 -6.92
C ALA A 42 3.44 6.04 -5.57
N ARG A 43 3.00 5.10 -4.72
CA ARG A 43 3.70 4.78 -3.47
C ARG A 43 5.07 4.16 -3.74
N LEU A 44 5.19 3.24 -4.70
CA LEU A 44 6.48 2.71 -5.11
C LEU A 44 7.41 3.81 -5.64
N GLN A 45 6.90 4.71 -6.48
CA GLN A 45 7.69 5.83 -6.99
C GLN A 45 8.15 6.76 -5.86
N ALA A 46 7.31 7.01 -4.86
CA ALA A 46 7.69 7.79 -3.69
C ALA A 46 8.82 7.13 -2.90
N ILE A 47 8.83 5.79 -2.78
CA ILE A 47 9.92 5.05 -2.15
C ILE A 47 11.22 5.22 -2.94
N LEU A 48 11.18 5.07 -4.27
CA LEU A 48 12.36 5.25 -5.12
C LEU A 48 12.95 6.66 -4.94
N ASN A 49 12.10 7.68 -5.00
CA ASN A 49 12.52 9.06 -4.77
C ASN A 49 13.13 9.25 -3.37
N LEU A 50 12.58 8.59 -2.34
CA LEU A 50 13.09 8.67 -0.97
C LEU A 50 14.46 8.00 -0.84
N LEU A 51 14.66 6.87 -1.50
CA LEU A 51 15.93 6.14 -1.53
C LEU A 51 17.00 6.90 -2.31
N ASP A 52 16.64 7.59 -3.40
CA ASP A 52 17.54 8.46 -4.14
C ASP A 52 17.98 9.66 -3.27
N ILE A 53 17.03 10.29 -2.58
CA ILE A 53 17.34 11.35 -1.60
C ILE A 53 18.28 10.80 -0.52
N LEU A 54 18.03 9.61 0.02
CA LEU A 54 18.91 8.98 1.01
C LEU A 54 20.32 8.74 0.49
N HIS A 55 20.43 8.27 -0.74
CA HIS A 55 21.71 8.04 -1.40
C HIS A 55 22.51 9.35 -1.51
N ASP A 56 21.84 10.46 -1.84
CA ASP A 56 22.46 11.77 -1.97
C ASP A 56 22.77 12.41 -0.60
N PHE A 57 21.99 12.08 0.44
CA PHE A 57 22.13 12.58 1.81
C PHE A 57 23.17 11.85 2.67
N LYS A 58 23.95 10.91 2.10
CA LYS A 58 24.97 10.07 2.78
C LYS A 58 26.06 10.85 3.56
N SER A 59 26.00 12.18 3.57
CA SER A 59 26.85 13.12 4.30
C SER A 59 26.23 13.75 5.56
N SER A 60 24.99 13.40 5.95
CA SER A 60 24.30 14.06 7.09
C SER A 60 23.58 13.08 8.04
N SER A 61 23.95 13.15 9.33
CA SER A 61 23.34 12.56 10.53
C SER A 61 22.74 11.13 10.47
N PRO A 62 23.21 10.17 11.31
CA PRO A 62 22.66 8.81 11.41
C PRO A 62 21.14 8.72 11.65
N ASN A 63 20.53 9.73 12.28
CA ASN A 63 19.09 9.76 12.54
C ASN A 63 18.25 9.90 11.27
N ASN A 64 18.76 10.53 10.22
CA ASN A 64 18.02 10.73 8.97
C ASN A 64 17.83 9.39 8.25
N THR A 65 18.86 8.56 8.21
CA THR A 65 18.81 7.24 7.58
C THR A 65 17.77 6.33 8.24
N ALA A 66 17.70 6.34 9.58
CA ALA A 66 16.72 5.55 10.31
C ALA A 66 15.27 5.99 10.03
N VAL A 67 14.99 7.28 10.09
CA VAL A 67 13.63 7.82 9.84
C VAL A 67 13.17 7.51 8.42
N LEU A 68 14.03 7.75 7.42
CA LEU A 68 13.70 7.54 6.02
C LEU A 68 13.52 6.04 5.70
N SER A 69 14.29 5.16 6.35
CA SER A 69 14.10 3.70 6.23
C SER A 69 12.74 3.25 6.78
N VAL A 70 12.27 3.85 7.88
CA VAL A 70 10.94 3.57 8.45
C VAL A 70 9.84 4.03 7.50
N VAL A 71 9.93 5.25 6.96
CA VAL A 71 8.95 5.78 6.00
C VAL A 71 8.90 4.92 4.74
N ALA A 72 10.05 4.53 4.18
CA ALA A 72 10.12 3.62 3.04
C ALA A 72 9.42 2.28 3.33
N SER A 73 9.61 1.71 4.53
CA SER A 73 8.99 0.46 4.94
C SER A 73 7.46 0.55 5.04
N TYR A 74 6.93 1.68 5.51
CA TYR A 74 5.48 1.91 5.56
C TYR A 74 4.86 2.02 4.18
N LEU A 75 5.47 2.83 3.30
CA LEU A 75 5.00 2.99 1.92
C LEU A 75 5.07 1.66 1.13
N LEU A 76 6.10 0.84 1.40
CA LEU A 76 6.24 -0.46 0.75
C LEU A 76 5.14 -1.43 1.20
N ASN A 77 4.83 -1.45 2.50
CA ASN A 77 3.76 -2.26 3.04
C ASN A 77 2.40 -1.85 2.46
N ASP A 78 2.13 -0.55 2.35
CA ASP A 78 0.91 -0.04 1.73
C ASP A 78 0.80 -0.48 0.27
N ALA A 79 1.88 -0.31 -0.52
CA ALA A 79 1.90 -0.72 -1.91
C ALA A 79 1.63 -2.23 -2.06
N ASN A 80 2.27 -3.06 -1.22
CA ASN A 80 2.04 -4.51 -1.21
C ASN A 80 0.58 -4.86 -0.91
N THR A 81 -0.05 -4.24 0.09
CA THR A 81 -1.47 -4.47 0.38
C THR A 81 -2.37 -4.18 -0.83
N LEU A 82 -2.07 -3.11 -1.57
CA LEU A 82 -2.83 -2.76 -2.77
C LEU A 82 -2.58 -3.75 -3.93
N PHE A 83 -1.34 -4.21 -4.13
CA PHE A 83 -1.03 -5.20 -5.16
C PHE A 83 -1.60 -6.59 -4.85
N GLU A 84 -1.59 -7.02 -3.59
CA GLU A 84 -2.24 -8.26 -3.15
C GLU A 84 -3.74 -8.24 -3.46
N ARG A 85 -4.38 -7.07 -3.29
CA ARG A 85 -5.79 -6.90 -3.64
C ARG A 85 -6.00 -7.02 -5.15
N LEU A 86 -5.18 -6.36 -5.96
CA LEU A 86 -5.25 -6.43 -7.42
C LEU A 86 -5.05 -7.87 -7.93
N SER A 87 -4.08 -8.59 -7.36
CA SER A 87 -3.86 -10.00 -7.68
C SER A 87 -5.06 -10.86 -7.31
N SER A 88 -5.69 -10.61 -6.16
CA SER A 88 -6.87 -11.35 -5.72
C SER A 88 -8.06 -11.13 -6.66
N ILE A 89 -8.30 -9.88 -7.08
CA ILE A 89 -9.35 -9.54 -8.05
C ILE A 89 -9.12 -10.28 -9.37
N THR A 90 -7.88 -10.28 -9.88
CA THR A 90 -7.52 -10.96 -11.14
C THR A 90 -7.80 -12.46 -11.07
N LEU A 91 -7.43 -13.11 -9.96
CA LEU A 91 -7.66 -14.55 -9.75
C LEU A 91 -9.14 -14.91 -9.59
N ASP A 92 -9.97 -13.99 -9.10
CA ASP A 92 -11.41 -14.20 -8.99
C ASP A 92 -12.10 -14.08 -10.36
N TYR A 93 -11.67 -13.13 -11.20
CA TYR A 93 -12.13 -13.05 -12.61
C TYR A 93 -11.85 -14.35 -13.39
N GLU A 94 -10.65 -14.94 -13.25
CA GLU A 94 -10.30 -16.19 -13.94
C GLU A 94 -11.11 -17.42 -13.49
N LYS A 95 -11.75 -17.37 -12.31
CA LYS A 95 -12.60 -18.45 -11.79
C LYS A 95 -14.06 -18.32 -12.22
N GLU A 96 -14.54 -17.10 -12.49
CA GLU A 96 -15.92 -16.87 -12.96
C GLU A 96 -16.09 -17.20 -14.45
N ASP A 97 -15.00 -17.18 -15.23
CA ASP A 97 -14.98 -17.54 -16.66
C ASP A 97 -14.83 -19.06 -16.94
N LYS A 98 -14.93 -19.93 -15.91
CA LYS A 98 -14.89 -21.40 -16.02
C LYS A 98 -16.19 -22.05 -15.53
#